data_AF-A0A6L6WS94-F1
#
_entry.id   AF-A0A6L6WS94-F1
#
_cell.length_a   1.000
_cell.length_b   1.000
_cell.length_c   1.000
_cell.angle_alpha   90.00
_cell.angle_beta   90.00
_cell.angle_gamma   90.00
#
_symmetry.space_group_name_H-M   'P 1'
#
loop_
_entity.id
_entity.type
_entity.pdbx_description
1 polymer ?
#
loop_
_entity_poly.entity_id
_entity_poly.type
_entity_poly.pdbx_seq_one_letter_code
_entity_poly.pdbx_strand_id
1 'polypeptide(L)'
;MASNVTSSAAFAAIDAKSHRRARTHLEKAVTFAGLSGDTETQYHVWNHLAMTARQREDFAEGASAADVMKSLAIARRDPLYASLAHMRNARSLARMNHASTCIRALSAAEKSFSRAAETARPEWISFYDQSEVYGLGASVWFTLGDYDRAEAFFHKTLGSIRPEMIRNRALYTTHLALSQARQGELELACSTGLKAYKMLPKGSGSKRTTDMLGKVRRALQESGSRAPEVTDWIERSHQWI
;
A
#
# COMPACT_ATOMS: atom_id res chain seq x y z
N MET A 1 0.72 21.29 18.59
CA MET A 1 -0.38 20.57 19.26
C MET A 1 -1.65 20.47 18.41
N ALA A 2 -2.21 21.56 17.87
CA ALA A 2 -3.40 21.49 17.00
C ALA A 2 -3.21 20.62 15.73
N SER A 3 -2.01 20.66 15.12
CA SER A 3 -1.66 19.78 13.98
C SER A 3 -1.68 18.29 14.35
N ASN A 4 -1.04 17.91 15.46
CA ASN A 4 -1.00 16.50 15.92
C ASN A 4 -2.39 15.95 16.29
N VAL A 5 -3.24 16.76 16.92
CA VAL A 5 -4.63 16.37 17.24
C VAL A 5 -5.45 16.17 15.97
N THR A 6 -5.28 17.04 14.98
CA THR A 6 -6.01 16.96 13.70
C THR A 6 -5.48 15.83 12.80
N SER A 7 -4.17 15.54 12.85
CA SER A 7 -3.52 14.42 12.17
C SER A 7 -3.96 13.07 12.76
N SER A 8 -4.07 12.98 14.09
CA SER A 8 -4.61 11.79 14.78
C SER A 8 -6.10 11.58 14.46
N ALA A 9 -6.91 12.65 14.44
CA ALA A 9 -8.30 12.59 13.99
C ALA A 9 -8.44 12.22 12.49
N ALA A 10 -7.51 12.68 11.64
CA ALA A 10 -7.45 12.29 10.24
C ALA A 10 -7.07 10.81 10.09
N PHE A 11 -6.11 10.30 10.87
CA PHE A 11 -5.76 8.88 10.90
C PHE A 11 -6.93 8.01 11.38
N ALA A 12 -7.61 8.42 12.45
CA ALA A 12 -8.83 7.76 12.93
C ALA A 12 -9.97 7.79 11.89
N ALA A 13 -10.11 8.88 11.11
CA ALA A 13 -11.10 9.00 10.05
C ALA A 13 -10.72 8.20 8.78
N ILE A 14 -9.42 8.08 8.47
CA ILE A 14 -8.84 7.21 7.43
C ILE A 14 -9.12 5.75 7.78
N ASP A 15 -8.91 5.36 9.05
CA ASP A 15 -9.20 4.02 9.55
C ASP A 15 -10.71 3.74 9.58
N ALA A 16 -11.53 4.73 9.91
CA ALA A 16 -12.99 4.65 9.88
C ALA A 16 -13.61 4.77 8.47
N LYS A 17 -12.80 4.85 7.40
CA LYS A 17 -13.24 5.05 6.00
C LYS A 17 -14.14 6.28 5.78
N SER A 18 -14.05 7.29 6.65
CA SER A 18 -14.81 8.54 6.54
C SER A 18 -14.03 9.59 5.76
N HIS A 19 -13.75 9.31 4.49
CA HIS A 19 -12.81 10.08 3.66
C HIS A 19 -13.18 11.56 3.51
N ARG A 20 -14.48 11.89 3.56
CA ARG A 20 -14.97 13.29 3.51
C ARG A 20 -14.61 14.06 4.77
N ARG A 21 -14.76 13.45 5.96
CA ARG A 21 -14.38 14.08 7.23
C ARG A 21 -12.86 14.20 7.35
N ALA A 22 -12.13 13.15 6.93
CA ALA A 22 -10.67 13.18 6.87
C ALA A 22 -10.17 14.37 6.03
N ARG A 23 -10.77 14.61 4.86
CA ARG A 23 -10.41 15.74 4.00
C ARG A 23 -10.56 17.10 4.69
N THR A 24 -11.72 17.39 5.28
CA THR A 24 -11.96 18.68 5.95
C THR A 24 -10.98 18.93 7.10
N HIS A 25 -10.61 17.89 7.84
CA HIS A 25 -9.61 17.99 8.89
C HIS A 25 -8.20 18.22 8.30
N LEU A 26 -7.85 17.52 7.22
CA LEU A 26 -6.55 17.65 6.57
C LEU A 26 -6.34 19.03 5.93
N GLU A 27 -7.36 19.64 5.35
CA GLU A 27 -7.27 21.01 4.80
C GLU A 27 -6.88 22.02 5.88
N LYS A 28 -7.49 21.94 7.07
CA LYS A 28 -7.11 22.79 8.21
C LYS A 28 -5.71 22.44 8.73
N ALA A 29 -5.36 21.16 8.76
CA ALA A 29 -4.05 20.71 9.21
C ALA A 29 -2.93 21.20 8.28
N VAL A 30 -3.13 21.23 6.96
CA VAL A 30 -2.15 21.75 5.98
C VAL A 30 -1.86 23.22 6.27
N THR A 31 -2.90 24.03 6.50
CA THR A 31 -2.73 25.45 6.85
C THR A 31 -1.93 25.62 8.13
N PHE A 32 -2.30 24.91 9.21
CA PHE A 32 -1.59 25.03 10.48
C PHE A 32 -0.16 24.49 10.44
N ALA A 33 0.09 23.42 9.68
CA ALA A 33 1.44 22.89 9.48
C ALA A 33 2.31 23.84 8.66
N GLY A 34 1.74 24.51 7.66
CA GLY A 34 2.42 25.58 6.93
C GLY A 34 2.85 26.72 7.86
N LEU A 35 1.94 27.17 8.73
CA LEU A 35 2.21 28.23 9.70
C LEU A 35 3.22 27.85 10.79
N SER A 36 3.36 26.56 11.13
CA SER A 36 4.32 26.14 12.17
C SER A 36 5.78 26.21 11.72
N GLY A 37 6.04 26.26 10.40
CA GLY A 37 7.40 26.20 9.86
C GLY A 37 8.12 24.85 10.05
N ASP A 38 7.53 23.91 10.79
CA ASP A 38 8.09 22.59 11.02
C ASP A 38 7.87 21.68 9.81
N THR A 39 8.97 21.42 9.10
CA THR A 39 8.95 20.62 7.88
C THR A 39 8.58 19.16 8.11
N GLU A 40 8.80 18.60 9.31
CA GLU A 40 8.39 17.23 9.61
C GLU A 40 6.87 17.13 9.78
N THR A 41 6.28 18.04 10.56
CA THR A 41 4.82 18.13 10.69
C THR A 41 4.14 18.36 9.34
N GLN A 42 4.68 19.26 8.50
CA GLN A 42 4.16 19.48 7.15
C GLN A 42 4.20 18.19 6.34
N TYR A 43 5.34 17.52 6.33
CA TYR A 43 5.52 16.27 5.59
C TYR A 43 4.50 15.20 6.03
N HIS A 44 4.30 15.04 7.34
CA HIS A 44 3.36 14.07 7.88
C HIS A 44 1.91 14.35 7.47
N VAL A 45 1.48 15.62 7.50
CA VAL A 45 0.14 16.03 7.04
C VAL A 45 -0.04 15.78 5.53
N TRP A 46 0.95 16.13 4.71
CA TRP A 46 0.89 15.85 3.27
C TRP A 46 0.90 14.36 2.95
N ASN A 47 1.61 13.54 3.74
CA ASN A 47 1.55 12.07 3.64
C ASN A 47 0.12 11.54 3.89
N HIS A 48 -0.58 12.07 4.89
CA HIS A 48 -1.99 11.72 5.12
C HIS A 48 -2.92 12.20 4.00
N LEU A 49 -2.63 13.36 3.41
CA LEU A 49 -3.36 13.85 2.24
C LEU A 49 -3.22 12.90 1.06
N ALA A 50 -1.99 12.51 0.73
CA ALA A 50 -1.72 11.54 -0.33
C ALA A 50 -2.43 10.18 -0.08
N MET A 51 -2.46 9.73 1.18
CA MET A 51 -3.21 8.52 1.56
C MET A 51 -4.71 8.66 1.36
N THR A 52 -5.30 9.77 1.80
CA THR A 52 -6.73 10.03 1.71
C THR A 52 -7.18 10.22 0.26
N ALA A 53 -6.40 10.95 -0.53
CA ALA A 53 -6.62 11.13 -1.96
C ALA A 53 -6.66 9.78 -2.69
N ARG A 54 -5.69 8.88 -2.40
CA ARG A 54 -5.69 7.52 -2.94
C ARG A 54 -6.93 6.71 -2.57
N GLN A 55 -7.42 6.83 -1.33
CA GLN A 55 -8.63 6.12 -0.89
C GLN A 55 -9.89 6.63 -1.60
N ARG A 56 -9.90 7.91 -2.00
CA ARG A 56 -10.98 8.55 -2.77
C ARG A 56 -10.84 8.36 -4.29
N GLU A 57 -9.79 7.66 -4.72
CA GLU A 57 -9.40 7.53 -6.13
C GLU A 57 -9.07 8.85 -6.83
N ASP A 58 -8.74 9.90 -6.06
CA ASP A 58 -8.21 11.16 -6.58
C ASP A 58 -6.69 11.07 -6.72
N PHE A 59 -6.25 10.38 -7.77
CA PHE A 59 -4.83 10.11 -7.97
C PHE A 59 -4.03 11.35 -8.35
N ALA A 60 -4.67 12.33 -9.00
CA ALA A 60 -4.04 13.60 -9.33
C ALA A 60 -3.71 14.39 -8.06
N GLU A 61 -4.66 14.50 -7.12
CA GLU A 61 -4.39 15.10 -5.81
C GLU A 61 -3.31 14.34 -5.05
N GLY A 62 -3.35 13.00 -5.07
CA GLY A 62 -2.31 12.18 -4.44
C GLY A 62 -0.91 12.43 -5.02
N ALA A 63 -0.81 12.62 -6.34
CA ALA A 63 0.46 12.95 -7.01
C ALA A 63 0.95 14.35 -6.59
N SER A 64 0.08 15.35 -6.59
CA SER A 64 0.39 16.72 -6.16
C SER A 64 0.82 16.78 -4.70
N ALA A 65 0.14 16.06 -3.79
CA ALA A 65 0.54 15.96 -2.39
C ALA A 65 1.94 15.36 -2.25
N ALA A 66 2.25 14.32 -3.02
CA ALA A 66 3.58 13.73 -3.04
C ALA A 66 4.65 14.65 -3.66
N ASP A 67 4.28 15.50 -4.63
CA ASP A 67 5.18 16.54 -5.15
C ASP A 67 5.53 17.58 -4.10
N VAL A 68 4.55 18.00 -3.28
CA VAL A 68 4.82 18.85 -2.12
C VAL A 68 5.74 18.16 -1.11
N MET A 69 5.48 16.88 -0.79
CA MET A 69 6.36 16.10 0.10
C MET A 69 7.81 16.09 -0.39
N LYS A 70 8.04 15.91 -1.69
CA LYS A 70 9.39 15.94 -2.30
C LYS A 70 10.04 17.33 -2.19
N SER A 71 9.27 18.41 -2.24
CA SER A 71 9.79 19.78 -2.18
C SER A 71 10.10 20.28 -0.75
N LEU A 72 9.72 19.54 0.30
CA LEU A 72 10.01 19.93 1.68
C LEU A 72 11.51 19.74 2.02
N ALA A 73 12.04 20.60 2.89
CA ALA A 73 13.46 20.57 3.24
C ALA A 73 13.88 19.25 3.91
N ILE A 74 12.97 18.62 4.68
CA ILE A 74 13.22 17.31 5.31
C ILE A 74 13.46 16.21 4.27
N ALA A 75 12.73 16.19 3.15
CA ALA A 75 12.93 15.22 2.07
C ALA A 75 14.25 15.45 1.32
N ARG A 76 14.77 16.68 1.28
CA ARG A 76 16.10 16.96 0.71
C ARG A 76 17.24 16.54 1.63
N ARG A 77 17.02 16.58 2.94
CA ARG A 77 18.05 16.28 3.95
C ARG A 77 18.08 14.81 4.35
N ASP A 78 16.95 14.12 4.22
CA ASP A 78 16.80 12.76 4.70
C ASP A 78 16.31 11.79 3.61
N PRO A 79 17.12 10.79 3.23
CA PRO A 79 16.77 9.82 2.20
C PRO A 79 15.51 8.97 2.51
N LEU A 80 15.17 8.75 3.78
CA LEU A 80 13.96 8.01 4.15
C LEU A 80 12.69 8.78 3.75
N TYR A 81 12.69 10.09 3.98
CA TYR A 81 11.60 11.00 3.61
C TYR A 81 11.57 11.19 2.09
N ALA A 82 12.73 11.33 1.43
CA ALA A 82 12.78 11.31 -0.04
C ALA A 82 12.13 10.03 -0.60
N SER A 83 12.47 8.87 -0.03
CA SER A 83 11.95 7.58 -0.45
C SER A 83 10.43 7.50 -0.35
N LEU A 84 9.88 7.83 0.82
CA LEU A 84 8.44 7.77 1.05
C LEU A 84 7.68 8.72 0.11
N ALA A 85 8.19 9.94 -0.13
CA ALA A 85 7.57 10.88 -1.06
C ALA A 85 7.56 10.35 -2.50
N HIS A 86 8.67 9.80 -2.97
CA HIS A 86 8.75 9.14 -4.28
C HIS A 86 7.81 7.93 -4.38
N MET A 87 7.71 7.12 -3.33
CA MET A 87 6.81 5.96 -3.29
C MET A 87 5.34 6.37 -3.35
N ARG A 88 4.93 7.44 -2.65
CA ARG A 88 3.57 8.00 -2.75
C ARG A 88 3.28 8.45 -4.18
N ASN A 89 4.21 9.18 -4.79
CA ASN A 89 4.09 9.68 -6.16
C ASN A 89 3.97 8.53 -7.17
N ALA A 90 4.83 7.50 -7.08
CA ALA A 90 4.78 6.31 -7.94
C ALA A 90 3.41 5.62 -7.88
N ARG A 91 2.84 5.45 -6.69
CA ARG A 91 1.53 4.80 -6.51
C ARG A 91 0.36 5.57 -7.12
N SER A 92 0.42 6.90 -7.14
CA SER A 92 -0.57 7.72 -7.83
C SER A 92 -0.38 7.65 -9.34
N LEU A 93 0.85 7.82 -9.82
CA LEU A 93 1.18 7.76 -11.25
C LEU A 93 0.82 6.42 -11.91
N ALA A 94 0.95 5.32 -11.17
CA ALA A 94 0.55 3.98 -11.64
C ALA A 94 -0.94 3.94 -12.03
N ARG A 95 -1.80 4.67 -11.32
CA ARG A 95 -3.24 4.73 -11.59
C ARG A 95 -3.64 5.79 -12.62
N MET A 96 -2.72 6.67 -12.99
CA MET A 96 -2.92 7.72 -13.98
C MET A 96 -2.38 7.34 -15.37
N ASN A 97 -2.03 6.08 -15.61
CA ASN A 97 -1.44 5.58 -16.86
C ASN A 97 -0.11 6.28 -17.26
N HIS A 98 0.63 6.84 -16.29
CA HIS A 98 1.92 7.47 -16.51
C HIS A 98 3.08 6.48 -16.26
N ALA A 99 3.10 5.35 -16.98
CA ALA A 99 3.98 4.21 -16.66
C ALA A 99 5.47 4.57 -16.57
N SER A 100 6.03 5.33 -17.52
CA SER A 100 7.45 5.67 -17.51
C SER A 100 7.84 6.56 -16.31
N THR A 101 7.01 7.56 -15.99
CA THR A 101 7.20 8.44 -14.84
C THR A 101 7.01 7.69 -13.52
N CYS A 102 6.04 6.77 -13.47
CA CYS A 102 5.80 5.88 -12.34
C CYS A 102 7.03 5.03 -12.03
N ILE A 103 7.62 4.37 -13.04
CA ILE A 103 8.82 3.54 -12.87
C ILE A 103 10.00 4.38 -12.39
N ARG A 104 10.23 5.57 -12.97
CA ARG A 104 11.29 6.48 -12.49
C ARG A 104 11.08 6.87 -11.02
N ALA A 105 9.84 7.16 -10.62
CA ALA A 105 9.52 7.49 -9.23
C ALA A 105 9.74 6.28 -8.31
N LEU A 106 9.36 5.07 -8.72
CA LEU A 106 9.60 3.85 -7.94
C LEU A 106 11.10 3.60 -7.75
N SER A 107 11.91 3.67 -8.81
CA SER A 107 13.36 3.51 -8.70
C SER A 107 14.01 4.59 -7.84
N ALA A 108 13.52 5.83 -7.90
CA ALA A 108 13.98 6.91 -7.02
C ALA A 108 13.63 6.64 -5.55
N ALA A 109 12.48 6.04 -5.27
CA ALA A 109 12.11 5.63 -3.92
C ALA A 109 13.09 4.57 -3.40
N GLU A 110 13.26 3.46 -4.11
CA GLU A 110 14.15 2.36 -3.71
C GLU A 110 15.60 2.82 -3.50
N LYS A 111 16.12 3.65 -4.40
CA LYS A 111 17.47 4.23 -4.30
C LYS A 111 17.63 5.18 -3.12
N SER A 112 16.58 5.91 -2.76
CA SER A 112 16.61 6.79 -1.59
C SER A 112 16.54 5.98 -0.30
N PHE A 113 15.70 4.94 -0.27
CA PHE A 113 15.61 4.03 0.87
C PHE A 113 16.94 3.33 1.16
N SER A 114 17.63 2.82 0.14
CA SER A 114 18.91 2.13 0.33
C SER A 114 20.05 3.04 0.82
N ARG A 115 19.86 4.36 0.79
CA ARG A 115 20.79 5.36 1.34
C ARG A 115 20.38 5.86 2.71
N ALA A 116 19.19 5.50 3.19
CA ALA A 116 18.71 5.94 4.49
C ALA A 116 19.54 5.28 5.61
N ALA A 117 20.08 6.10 6.50
CA ALA A 117 20.75 5.61 7.69
C ALA A 117 19.73 5.12 8.74
N GLU A 118 20.10 4.07 9.45
CA GLU A 118 19.40 3.62 10.66
C GLU A 118 19.69 4.60 11.80
N THR A 119 18.85 5.62 11.93
CA THR A 119 18.88 6.60 13.01
C THR A 119 17.57 6.55 13.79
N ALA A 120 17.55 7.10 15.01
CA ALA A 120 16.30 7.26 15.75
C ALA A 120 15.30 8.08 14.91
N ARG A 121 14.08 7.54 14.77
CA ARG A 121 12.98 8.13 14.00
C ARG A 121 11.78 8.40 14.89
N PRO A 122 10.95 9.40 14.56
CA PRO A 122 9.64 9.52 15.19
C PRO A 122 8.80 8.26 14.93
N GLU A 123 7.98 7.88 15.89
CA GLU A 123 7.17 6.65 15.81
C GLU A 123 6.27 6.62 14.56
N TRP A 124 5.76 7.77 14.10
CA TRP A 124 4.81 7.80 12.99
C TRP A 124 5.39 7.27 11.67
N ILE A 125 6.71 7.29 11.46
CA ILE A 125 7.35 6.80 10.23
C ILE A 125 7.89 5.36 10.38
N SER A 126 7.77 4.75 11.57
CA SER A 126 8.27 3.38 11.84
C SER A 126 7.63 2.31 10.95
N PHE A 127 6.44 2.59 10.40
CA PHE A 127 5.78 1.70 9.44
C PHE A 127 6.53 1.56 8.11
N TYR A 128 7.35 2.54 7.73
CA TYR A 128 8.01 2.59 6.42
C TYR A 128 9.37 1.90 6.46
N ASP A 129 9.32 0.59 6.65
CA ASP A 129 10.48 -0.30 6.68
C ASP A 129 10.72 -0.99 5.33
N GLN A 130 11.74 -1.85 5.27
CA GLN A 130 12.10 -2.59 4.05
C GLN A 130 10.95 -3.44 3.51
N SER A 131 10.13 -4.02 4.39
CA SER A 131 8.99 -4.83 3.99
C SER A 131 7.89 -3.97 3.37
N GLU A 132 7.65 -2.78 3.91
CA GLU A 132 6.68 -1.84 3.36
C GLU A 132 7.15 -1.27 2.02
N VAL A 133 8.44 -0.99 1.84
CA VAL A 133 9.00 -0.58 0.53
C VAL A 133 8.71 -1.66 -0.54
N TYR A 134 8.96 -2.93 -0.23
CA TYR A 134 8.64 -4.03 -1.13
C TYR A 134 7.14 -4.18 -1.38
N GLY A 135 6.29 -4.10 -0.35
CA GLY A 135 4.84 -4.28 -0.48
C GLY A 135 4.20 -3.17 -1.32
N LEU A 136 4.68 -1.93 -1.15
CA LEU A 136 4.25 -0.80 -1.96
C LEU A 136 4.77 -0.90 -3.40
N GLY A 137 6.02 -1.32 -3.59
CA GLY A 137 6.59 -1.59 -4.93
C GLY A 137 5.83 -2.69 -5.68
N ALA A 138 5.50 -3.80 -5.00
CA ALA A 138 4.67 -4.87 -5.54
C ALA A 138 3.31 -4.34 -6.02
N SER A 139 2.67 -3.48 -5.22
CA SER A 139 1.40 -2.85 -5.57
C SER A 139 1.51 -1.93 -6.78
N VAL A 140 2.65 -1.26 -6.98
CA VAL A 140 2.91 -0.44 -8.16
C VAL A 140 3.01 -1.32 -9.40
N TRP A 141 3.86 -2.34 -9.38
CA TRP A 141 4.00 -3.28 -10.51
C TRP A 141 2.68 -3.96 -10.86
N PHE A 142 1.93 -4.42 -9.86
CA PHE A 142 0.61 -5.00 -10.06
C PHE A 142 -0.34 -4.04 -10.77
N THR A 143 -0.32 -2.76 -10.39
CA THR A 143 -1.18 -1.73 -11.01
C THR A 143 -0.78 -1.45 -12.46
N LEU A 144 0.51 -1.56 -12.78
CA LEU A 144 1.02 -1.41 -14.15
C LEU A 144 0.78 -2.65 -15.02
N GLY A 145 0.26 -3.75 -14.45
CA GLY A 145 0.02 -5.01 -15.15
C GLY A 145 1.27 -5.90 -15.30
N ASP A 146 2.39 -5.53 -14.68
CA ASP A 146 3.62 -6.34 -14.64
C ASP A 146 3.52 -7.29 -13.43
N TYR A 147 2.75 -8.37 -13.62
CA TYR A 147 2.41 -9.30 -12.54
C TYR A 147 3.60 -10.14 -12.08
N ASP A 148 4.54 -10.46 -12.97
CA ASP A 148 5.78 -11.19 -12.66
C ASP A 148 6.62 -10.40 -11.65
N ARG A 149 6.84 -9.10 -11.90
CA ARG A 149 7.55 -8.24 -10.94
C ARG A 149 6.75 -8.02 -9.66
N ALA A 150 5.43 -7.94 -9.76
CA ALA A 150 4.57 -7.83 -8.58
C ALA A 150 4.74 -9.05 -7.66
N GLU A 151 4.70 -10.27 -8.21
CA GLU A 151 4.93 -11.52 -7.50
C GLU A 151 6.33 -11.55 -6.85
N ALA A 152 7.38 -11.22 -7.61
CA ALA A 152 8.74 -11.18 -7.08
C ALA A 152 8.86 -10.21 -5.88
N PHE A 153 8.21 -9.06 -5.93
CA PHE A 153 8.19 -8.10 -4.83
C PHE A 153 7.32 -8.57 -3.65
N PHE A 154 6.19 -9.24 -3.89
CA PHE A 154 5.40 -9.84 -2.80
C PHE A 154 6.17 -10.94 -2.08
N HIS A 155 6.98 -11.74 -2.77
CA HIS A 155 7.91 -12.68 -2.13
C HIS A 155 8.93 -11.97 -1.24
N LYS A 156 9.57 -10.90 -1.72
CA LYS A 156 10.49 -10.07 -0.91
C LYS A 156 9.80 -9.45 0.31
N THR A 157 8.55 -9.00 0.14
CA THR A 157 7.72 -8.47 1.23
C THR A 157 7.49 -9.54 2.29
N LEU A 158 7.07 -10.74 1.90
CA LEU A 158 6.80 -11.86 2.81
C LEU A 158 8.06 -12.40 3.50
N GLY A 159 9.23 -12.28 2.86
CA GLY A 159 10.53 -12.64 3.42
C GLY A 159 11.09 -11.61 4.42
N SER A 160 10.62 -10.37 4.40
CA SER A 160 11.12 -9.28 5.25
C SER A 160 10.14 -8.86 6.35
N ILE A 161 8.83 -9.04 6.15
CA ILE A 161 7.84 -8.69 7.15
C ILE A 161 7.93 -9.59 8.39
N ARG A 162 7.89 -8.95 9.56
CA ARG A 162 7.97 -9.60 10.88
C ARG A 162 6.96 -10.76 11.04
N PRO A 163 7.36 -11.92 11.60
CA PRO A 163 6.50 -13.09 11.74
C PRO A 163 5.20 -12.83 12.51
N GLU A 164 5.24 -11.94 13.50
CA GLU A 164 4.12 -11.64 14.40
C GLU A 164 2.99 -10.84 13.70
N MET A 165 3.29 -10.24 12.54
CA MET A 165 2.34 -9.45 11.75
C MET A 165 1.42 -10.34 10.89
N ILE A 166 0.80 -11.36 11.50
CA ILE A 166 0.04 -12.42 10.83
C ILE A 166 -1.02 -11.88 9.87
N ARG A 167 -1.77 -10.84 10.26
CA ARG A 167 -2.81 -10.23 9.40
C ARG A 167 -2.24 -9.59 8.13
N ASN A 168 -1.10 -8.91 8.24
CA ASN A 168 -0.44 -8.28 7.09
C ASN A 168 0.19 -9.36 6.19
N ARG A 169 0.81 -10.39 6.79
CA ARG A 169 1.33 -11.54 6.04
C ARG A 169 0.23 -12.25 5.26
N ALA A 170 -0.93 -12.47 5.87
CA ALA A 170 -2.10 -13.04 5.19
C ALA A 170 -2.54 -12.15 4.02
N LEU A 171 -2.66 -10.83 4.24
CA LEU A 171 -3.02 -9.87 3.18
C LEU A 171 -2.03 -9.90 2.00
N TYR A 172 -0.72 -9.84 2.26
CA TYR A 172 0.29 -9.90 1.21
C TYR A 172 0.33 -11.27 0.50
N THR A 173 0.04 -12.36 1.21
CA THR A 173 -0.10 -13.69 0.59
C THR A 173 -1.30 -13.73 -0.35
N THR A 174 -2.41 -13.05 -0.03
CA THR A 174 -3.54 -12.96 -0.98
C THR A 174 -3.20 -12.10 -2.21
N HIS A 175 -2.43 -11.03 -2.04
CA HIS A 175 -1.95 -10.25 -3.17
C HIS A 175 -1.01 -11.05 -4.09
N LEU A 176 -0.15 -11.88 -3.50
CA LEU A 176 0.68 -12.84 -4.24
C LEU A 176 -0.19 -13.81 -5.04
N ALA A 177 -1.20 -14.44 -4.41
CA ALA A 177 -2.15 -15.32 -5.09
C ALA A 177 -2.86 -14.63 -6.26
N LEU A 178 -3.25 -13.36 -6.10
CA LEU A 178 -3.88 -12.59 -7.16
C LEU A 178 -2.90 -12.31 -8.32
N SER A 179 -1.62 -12.05 -8.02
CA SER A 179 -0.59 -11.84 -9.04
C SER A 179 -0.35 -13.12 -9.85
N GLN A 180 -0.31 -14.27 -9.18
CA GLN A 180 -0.21 -15.59 -9.82
C GLN A 180 -1.41 -15.88 -10.71
N ALA A 181 -2.64 -15.63 -10.22
CA ALA A 181 -3.85 -15.82 -11.02
C ALA A 181 -3.86 -14.94 -12.28
N ARG A 182 -3.37 -13.71 -12.18
CA ARG A 182 -3.27 -12.77 -13.32
C ARG A 182 -2.18 -13.12 -14.32
N GLN A 183 -1.20 -13.94 -13.94
CA GLN A 183 -0.21 -14.55 -14.85
C GLN A 183 -0.74 -15.81 -15.55
N GLY A 184 -1.85 -16.38 -15.07
CA GLY A 184 -2.35 -17.68 -15.55
C GLY A 184 -1.84 -18.88 -14.75
N GLU A 185 -1.07 -18.66 -13.68
CA GLU A 185 -0.57 -19.69 -12.76
C GLU A 185 -1.68 -20.11 -11.77
N LEU A 186 -2.77 -20.69 -12.30
CA LEU A 186 -4.03 -20.86 -11.58
C LEU A 186 -3.93 -21.83 -10.39
N GLU A 187 -3.23 -22.96 -10.57
CA GLU A 187 -3.05 -23.96 -9.50
C GLU A 187 -2.24 -23.36 -8.34
N LEU A 188 -1.15 -22.67 -8.67
CA LEU A 188 -0.32 -21.97 -7.70
C LEU A 188 -1.13 -20.90 -6.97
N ALA A 189 -1.92 -20.10 -7.70
CA ALA A 189 -2.80 -19.10 -7.11
C ALA A 189 -3.82 -19.70 -6.12
N CYS A 190 -4.42 -20.86 -6.46
CA CYS A 190 -5.33 -21.57 -5.56
C CYS A 190 -4.61 -22.00 -4.27
N SER A 191 -3.43 -22.61 -4.40
CA SER A 191 -2.62 -23.05 -3.26
C SER A 191 -2.22 -21.87 -2.34
N THR A 192 -1.76 -20.77 -2.93
CA THR A 192 -1.36 -19.55 -2.22
C THR A 192 -2.56 -18.87 -1.57
N GLY A 193 -3.70 -18.81 -2.26
CA GLY A 193 -4.95 -18.25 -1.73
C GLY A 193 -5.46 -19.04 -0.52
N LEU A 194 -5.41 -20.37 -0.58
CA LEU A 194 -5.76 -21.23 0.55
C LEU A 194 -4.82 -21.04 1.73
N LYS A 195 -3.51 -20.90 1.48
CA LYS A 195 -2.52 -20.56 2.51
C LYS A 195 -2.87 -19.24 3.19
N ALA A 196 -3.18 -18.20 2.42
CA ALA A 196 -3.57 -16.89 2.95
C ALA A 196 -4.81 -16.98 3.87
N TYR A 197 -5.83 -17.74 3.46
CA TYR A 197 -7.02 -17.97 4.28
C TYR A 197 -6.69 -18.68 5.59
N LYS A 198 -5.89 -19.76 5.55
CA LYS A 198 -5.49 -20.53 6.73
C LYS A 198 -4.68 -19.73 7.75
N MET A 199 -4.04 -18.62 7.33
CA MET A 199 -3.32 -17.71 8.23
C MET A 199 -4.25 -16.81 9.06
N LEU A 200 -5.51 -16.64 8.66
CA LEU A 200 -6.44 -15.77 9.39
C LEU A 200 -6.86 -16.42 10.73
N PRO A 201 -6.82 -15.69 11.85
CA PRO A 201 -7.31 -16.23 13.11
C PRO A 201 -8.80 -16.53 13.05
N LYS A 202 -9.21 -17.69 13.58
CA LYS A 202 -10.63 -18.09 13.67
C LYS A 202 -11.42 -17.01 14.40
N GLY A 203 -12.53 -16.55 13.82
CA GLY A 203 -13.41 -15.54 14.41
C GLY A 203 -12.96 -14.07 14.26
N SER A 204 -11.73 -13.80 13.79
CA SER A 204 -11.28 -12.44 13.46
C SER A 204 -10.97 -12.34 11.96
N GLY A 205 -12.01 -12.32 11.13
CA GLY A 205 -11.88 -12.10 9.70
C GLY A 205 -11.33 -10.70 9.41
N SER A 206 -10.17 -10.61 8.75
CA SER A 206 -9.70 -9.33 8.21
C SER A 206 -10.52 -9.02 6.96
N LYS A 207 -11.45 -8.05 7.04
CA LYS A 207 -12.26 -7.62 5.89
C LYS A 207 -11.41 -7.30 4.65
N ARG A 208 -10.23 -6.70 4.85
CA ARG A 208 -9.30 -6.40 3.75
C ARG A 208 -8.79 -7.66 3.04
N THR A 209 -8.51 -8.71 3.81
CA THR A 209 -8.01 -9.98 3.28
C THR A 209 -9.13 -10.77 2.62
N THR A 210 -10.33 -10.80 3.19
CA THR A 210 -11.50 -11.43 2.56
C THR A 210 -11.91 -10.71 1.27
N ASP A 211 -11.94 -9.37 1.26
CA ASP A 211 -12.18 -8.57 0.05
C ASP A 211 -11.15 -8.89 -1.05
N MET A 212 -9.88 -9.10 -0.67
CA MET A 212 -8.82 -9.45 -1.61
C MET A 212 -8.94 -10.90 -2.11
N LEU A 213 -9.32 -11.85 -1.25
CA LEU A 213 -9.61 -13.23 -1.65
C LEU A 213 -10.78 -13.27 -2.64
N GLY A 214 -11.77 -12.39 -2.48
CA GLY A 214 -12.84 -12.20 -3.46
C GLY A 214 -12.35 -11.77 -4.84
N LYS A 215 -11.24 -11.00 -4.91
CA LYS A 215 -10.60 -10.65 -6.19
C LYS A 215 -9.85 -11.83 -6.81
N VAL A 216 -9.22 -12.68 -5.99
CA VAL A 216 -8.62 -13.95 -6.45
C VAL A 216 -9.70 -14.85 -7.04
N ARG A 217 -10.83 -15.03 -6.33
CA ARG A 217 -11.99 -15.78 -6.84
C ARG A 217 -12.44 -15.27 -8.20
N ARG A 218 -12.59 -13.96 -8.34
CA ARG A 218 -13.01 -13.35 -9.60
C ARG A 218 -12.00 -13.62 -10.72
N ALA A 219 -10.69 -13.47 -10.47
CA ALA A 219 -9.66 -13.76 -11.46
C ALA A 219 -9.67 -15.24 -11.90
N LEU A 220 -9.87 -16.17 -10.96
CA LEU A 220 -10.01 -17.60 -11.26
C LEU A 220 -11.28 -17.89 -12.09
N GLN A 221 -12.40 -17.25 -11.77
CA GLN A 221 -13.64 -17.36 -12.57
C GLN A 221 -13.46 -16.79 -13.98
N GLU A 222 -12.82 -15.63 -14.11
CA GLU A 222 -12.52 -14.97 -15.38
C GLU A 222 -11.62 -15.83 -16.28
N SER A 223 -10.79 -16.71 -15.70
CA SER A 223 -9.94 -17.63 -16.47
C SER A 223 -10.72 -18.69 -17.27
N GLY A 224 -11.95 -19.00 -16.87
CA GLY A 224 -12.76 -20.05 -17.49
C GLY A 224 -12.24 -21.48 -17.29
N SER A 225 -11.21 -21.68 -16.47
CA SER A 225 -10.61 -23.00 -16.24
C SER A 225 -11.60 -23.95 -15.57
N ARG A 226 -11.59 -25.22 -16.02
CA ARG A 226 -12.35 -26.34 -15.45
C ARG A 226 -11.47 -27.32 -14.68
N ALA A 227 -10.22 -26.94 -14.38
CA ALA A 227 -9.34 -27.76 -13.57
C ALA A 227 -9.98 -28.00 -12.19
N PRO A 228 -9.98 -29.25 -11.68
CA PRO A 228 -10.63 -29.59 -10.41
C PRO A 228 -10.20 -28.69 -9.24
N GLU A 229 -8.91 -28.35 -9.17
CA GLU A 229 -8.32 -27.50 -8.13
C GLU A 229 -8.92 -26.10 -8.15
N VAL A 230 -9.14 -25.54 -9.35
CA VAL A 230 -9.73 -24.21 -9.53
C VAL A 230 -11.21 -24.22 -9.19
N THR A 231 -11.96 -25.23 -9.64
CA THR A 231 -13.40 -25.35 -9.34
C THR A 231 -13.65 -25.59 -7.85
N ASP A 232 -12.89 -26.48 -7.21
CA ASP A 232 -12.97 -26.74 -5.76
C ASP A 232 -12.64 -25.48 -4.96
N TRP A 233 -11.59 -24.76 -5.36
CA TRP A 233 -11.20 -23.53 -4.69
C TRP A 233 -12.31 -22.48 -4.79
N ILE A 234 -12.89 -22.27 -5.98
CA ILE A 234 -13.98 -21.30 -6.18
C ILE A 234 -15.17 -21.69 -5.29
N GLU A 235 -15.61 -22.95 -5.30
CA GLU A 235 -16.73 -23.42 -4.50
C GLU A 235 -16.50 -23.21 -3.00
N ARG A 236 -15.37 -23.68 -2.48
CA ARG A 236 -15.04 -23.59 -1.05
C ARG A 236 -14.85 -22.15 -0.58
N SER A 237 -14.33 -21.28 -1.44
CA SER A 237 -14.10 -19.88 -1.09
C SER A 237 -15.40 -19.12 -0.76
N HIS A 238 -16.57 -19.59 -1.20
CA HIS A 238 -17.88 -19.05 -0.79
C HIS A 238 -18.15 -19.17 0.71
N GLN A 239 -17.54 -20.13 1.38
CA GLN A 239 -17.71 -20.32 2.83
C GLN A 239 -16.82 -19.39 3.65
N TRP A 240 -15.86 -18.71 3.02
CA TRP A 240 -14.77 -17.98 3.67
C TRP A 240 -14.73 -16.48 3.35
N ILE A 241 -15.39 -16.07 2.25
CA ILE A 241 -15.42 -14.71 1.70
C ILE A 241 -16.86 -14.20 1.67
#